data_AF-A0A1M4T426-F1
#
_entry.id   AF-A0A1M4T426-F1
#
_cell.length_a   1.000
_cell.length_b   1.000
_cell.length_c   1.000
_cell.angle_alpha   90.00
_cell.angle_beta   90.00
_cell.angle_gamma   90.00
#
_symmetry.space_group_name_H-M   'P 1'
#
loop_
_entity.id
_entity.type
_entity.pdbx_description
1 polymer ?
#
loop_
_entity_poly.entity_id
_entity_poly.type
_entity_poly.pdbx_seq_one_letter_code
_entity_poly.pdbx_strand_id
1 'polypeptide(L)'
;MLKMFERLFSDKIATEPVTFTGSERYRGRIEGKCPAEALSDCAKACPVQAFQAKGDGEYTIDYRRCIFCGRCVEAAMKTAAEEAGLHHSSEDVMPVLMENARQITSEIIKEKLGRSLHVRHLDAGSCNACDFEMGAMSNPVYDLHRFGVHFDASPRHADLLMVTGVVTRNLEEALRKSYEAMPEPKLVLACGACAAGGNTYGESYAVVGAADKVVPVDLYVPGCPPRPSAMIAALLAAADMLSERL
;
A
#
# COMPACT_ATOMS: atom_id res chain seq x y z
N MET A 1 -44.33 11.53 -10.51
CA MET A 1 -43.23 11.17 -11.44
C MET A 1 -42.81 9.73 -11.17
N LEU A 2 -41.88 9.14 -11.92
CA LEU A 2 -41.21 7.91 -11.46
C LEU A 2 -40.14 8.33 -10.45
N LYS A 3 -40.29 7.89 -9.18
CA LYS A 3 -39.48 8.37 -8.05
C LYS A 3 -37.96 8.26 -8.23
N MET A 4 -37.48 7.39 -9.12
CA MET A 4 -36.07 7.28 -9.46
C MET A 4 -35.57 8.52 -10.22
N PHE A 5 -36.36 9.15 -11.10
CA PHE A 5 -36.06 10.47 -11.67
C PHE A 5 -36.52 11.65 -10.79
N GLU A 6 -36.96 11.37 -9.57
CA GLU A 6 -36.96 12.31 -8.44
C GLU A 6 -35.78 12.03 -7.48
N ARG A 7 -34.84 11.15 -7.86
CA ARG A 7 -33.63 10.77 -7.10
C ARG A 7 -32.39 10.44 -7.97
N LEU A 8 -32.29 11.03 -9.17
CA LEU A 8 -31.14 10.86 -10.10
C LEU A 8 -30.95 12.02 -11.08
N PHE A 9 -31.81 13.04 -11.08
CA PHE A 9 -31.78 14.22 -11.97
C PHE A 9 -31.82 15.63 -11.33
N SER A 10 -32.26 15.96 -10.09
CA SER A 10 -32.76 15.23 -8.91
C SER A 10 -31.82 14.26 -8.18
N ASP A 11 -30.55 14.23 -8.58
CA ASP A 11 -29.36 13.96 -7.74
C ASP A 11 -28.13 14.04 -8.66
N LYS A 12 -28.21 13.47 -9.88
CA LYS A 12 -27.15 13.42 -10.91
C LYS A 12 -25.82 12.82 -10.43
N ILE A 13 -25.88 12.12 -9.31
CA ILE A 13 -24.80 11.43 -8.62
C ILE A 13 -25.30 10.01 -8.34
N ALA A 14 -24.47 9.01 -8.62
CA ALA A 14 -24.78 7.61 -8.38
C ALA A 14 -23.84 7.05 -7.30
N THR A 15 -24.16 7.33 -6.04
CA THR A 15 -23.39 6.89 -4.86
C THR A 15 -24.32 6.37 -3.76
N GLU A 16 -23.83 5.42 -2.98
CA GLU A 16 -24.59 4.77 -1.91
C GLU A 16 -24.65 5.61 -0.62
N PRO A 17 -25.67 5.41 0.25
CA PRO A 17 -25.73 6.06 1.55
C PRO A 17 -24.77 5.41 2.57
N VAL A 18 -23.95 6.23 3.23
CA VAL A 18 -22.98 5.80 4.26
C VAL A 18 -23.68 5.35 5.55
N THR A 19 -23.10 4.38 6.28
CA THR A 19 -23.57 3.93 7.60
C THR A 19 -22.43 3.80 8.63
N PHE A 20 -22.75 3.60 9.90
CA PHE A 20 -22.22 4.47 10.97
C PHE A 20 -21.26 3.84 12.01
N THR A 21 -20.15 3.19 11.61
CA THR A 21 -19.02 2.92 12.55
C THR A 21 -17.66 2.88 11.85
N GLY A 22 -16.69 3.63 12.38
CA GLY A 22 -15.30 3.66 11.91
C GLY A 22 -15.02 4.62 10.75
N SER A 23 -13.78 5.09 10.63
CA SER A 23 -13.35 5.97 9.54
C SER A 23 -13.00 5.15 8.28
N GLU A 24 -13.98 4.94 7.41
CA GLU A 24 -13.86 4.13 6.17
C GLU A 24 -12.62 4.48 5.32
N ARG A 25 -12.21 5.76 5.32
CA ARG A 25 -11.05 6.29 4.57
C ARG A 25 -9.68 5.83 5.10
N TYR A 26 -9.61 5.34 6.35
CA TYR A 26 -8.36 5.05 7.04
C TYR A 26 -8.33 3.63 7.59
N ARG A 27 -8.59 2.64 6.73
CA ARG A 27 -8.35 1.23 7.06
C ARG A 27 -6.84 0.96 7.10
N GLY A 28 -6.33 0.43 8.22
CA GLY A 28 -4.91 0.13 8.48
C GLY A 28 -4.70 -1.33 8.87
N ARG A 29 -3.77 -1.60 9.81
CA ARG A 29 -3.54 -2.94 10.37
C ARG A 29 -4.84 -3.48 10.98
N ILE A 30 -5.10 -4.77 10.90
CA ILE A 30 -6.26 -5.39 11.56
C ILE A 30 -5.85 -5.83 12.96
N GLU A 31 -6.67 -5.47 13.94
CA GLU A 31 -6.42 -5.63 15.37
C GLU A 31 -7.71 -6.06 16.09
N GLY A 32 -7.60 -6.43 17.37
CA GLY A 32 -8.68 -7.07 18.13
C GLY A 32 -8.65 -8.60 18.05
N LYS A 33 -9.69 -9.25 18.60
CA LYS A 33 -9.88 -10.70 18.63
C LYS A 33 -11.23 -11.06 17.98
N CYS A 34 -11.54 -12.35 17.89
CA CYS A 34 -12.88 -12.84 17.55
C CYS A 34 -13.02 -14.32 17.94
N PRO A 35 -14.24 -14.83 18.19
CA PRO A 35 -14.49 -16.27 18.30
C PRO A 35 -14.06 -17.04 17.04
N ALA A 36 -13.61 -18.28 17.19
CA ALA A 36 -13.05 -19.07 16.08
C ALA A 36 -14.05 -19.29 14.91
N GLU A 37 -15.35 -19.37 15.21
CA GLU A 37 -16.43 -19.46 14.22
C GLU A 37 -16.46 -18.21 13.31
N ALA A 38 -16.47 -17.02 13.94
CA ALA A 38 -16.42 -15.73 13.25
C ALA A 38 -15.11 -15.55 12.45
N LEU A 39 -13.97 -16.01 12.97
CA LEU A 39 -12.69 -16.00 12.22
C LEU A 39 -12.75 -16.84 10.95
N SER A 40 -13.48 -17.97 10.96
CA SER A 40 -13.69 -18.77 9.75
C SER A 40 -14.47 -17.99 8.68
N ASP A 41 -15.46 -17.19 9.08
CA ASP A 41 -16.22 -16.34 8.16
C ASP A 41 -15.41 -15.12 7.71
N CYS A 42 -14.55 -14.57 8.55
CA CYS A 42 -13.58 -13.53 8.17
C CYS A 42 -12.63 -14.00 7.05
N ALA A 43 -12.19 -15.26 7.10
CA ALA A 43 -11.39 -15.88 6.06
C ALA A 43 -12.19 -16.08 4.76
N LYS A 44 -13.42 -16.63 4.84
CA LYS A 44 -14.33 -16.80 3.69
C LYS A 44 -14.68 -15.47 3.01
N ALA A 45 -14.82 -14.39 3.78
CA ALA A 45 -15.15 -13.06 3.30
C ALA A 45 -13.96 -12.34 2.60
N CYS A 46 -12.74 -12.87 2.68
CA CYS A 46 -11.55 -12.22 2.14
C CYS A 46 -11.36 -12.53 0.64
N PRO A 47 -11.61 -11.58 -0.29
CA PRO A 47 -11.63 -11.86 -1.73
C PRO A 47 -10.25 -12.20 -2.33
N VAL A 48 -9.18 -11.89 -1.60
CA VAL A 48 -7.76 -12.08 -1.98
C VAL A 48 -7.04 -13.09 -1.08
N GLN A 49 -7.77 -13.82 -0.23
CA GLN A 49 -7.26 -14.85 0.69
C GLN A 49 -6.10 -14.36 1.59
N ALA A 50 -6.08 -13.07 1.90
CA ALA A 50 -5.09 -12.44 2.78
C ALA A 50 -5.31 -12.84 4.25
N PHE A 51 -6.57 -13.03 4.67
CA PHE A 51 -6.94 -13.37 6.05
C PHE A 51 -6.99 -14.89 6.23
N GLN A 52 -6.27 -15.42 7.22
CA GLN A 52 -6.21 -16.84 7.54
C GLN A 52 -6.57 -17.04 9.01
N ALA A 53 -7.65 -17.78 9.28
CA ALA A 53 -7.97 -18.23 10.63
C ALA A 53 -7.05 -19.41 11.02
N LYS A 54 -6.60 -19.40 12.27
CA LYS A 54 -5.97 -20.56 12.92
C LYS A 54 -7.00 -21.23 13.85
N GLY A 55 -6.59 -22.33 14.49
CA GLY A 55 -7.32 -22.86 15.64
C GLY A 55 -7.38 -21.85 16.81
N ASP A 56 -8.23 -22.15 17.78
CA ASP A 56 -8.23 -21.57 19.14
C ASP A 56 -8.37 -20.03 19.23
N GLY A 57 -8.92 -19.39 18.20
CA GLY A 57 -9.20 -17.95 18.19
C GLY A 57 -8.04 -17.07 17.72
N GLU A 58 -6.96 -17.64 17.17
CA GLU A 58 -5.91 -16.89 16.49
C GLU A 58 -6.21 -16.66 15.00
N TYR A 59 -5.57 -15.63 14.42
CA TYR A 59 -5.55 -15.39 12.98
C TYR A 59 -4.19 -14.84 12.53
N THR A 60 -3.91 -14.94 11.24
CA THR A 60 -2.75 -14.36 10.57
C THR A 60 -3.17 -13.69 9.27
N ILE A 61 -2.52 -12.59 8.91
CA ILE A 61 -2.84 -11.82 7.70
C ILE A 61 -1.58 -11.66 6.85
N ASP A 62 -1.65 -12.15 5.61
CA ASP A 62 -0.65 -11.85 4.59
C ASP A 62 -0.92 -10.45 4.02
N TYR A 63 -0.30 -9.45 4.64
CA TYR A 63 -0.45 -8.06 4.23
C TYR A 63 0.00 -7.79 2.79
N ARG A 64 0.91 -8.60 2.21
CA ARG A 64 1.31 -8.48 0.79
C ARG A 64 0.13 -8.70 -0.16
N ARG A 65 -0.88 -9.47 0.26
CA ARG A 65 -2.14 -9.67 -0.48
C ARG A 65 -3.25 -8.71 -0.08
N CYS A 66 -3.14 -8.07 1.09
CA CYS A 66 -4.26 -7.34 1.68
C CYS A 66 -4.57 -6.03 0.95
N ILE A 67 -5.78 -5.94 0.41
CA ILE A 67 -6.33 -4.74 -0.25
C ILE A 67 -7.11 -3.82 0.71
N PHE A 68 -7.03 -4.04 2.03
CA PHE A 68 -7.77 -3.31 3.08
C PHE A 68 -9.29 -3.13 2.83
N CYS A 69 -9.92 -4.10 2.18
CA CYS A 69 -11.33 -4.03 1.77
C CYS A 69 -12.39 -4.13 2.91
N GLY A 70 -12.00 -4.22 4.19
CA GLY A 70 -12.90 -4.22 5.35
C GLY A 70 -13.75 -5.48 5.56
N ARG A 71 -14.00 -6.28 4.52
CA ARG A 71 -14.93 -7.42 4.52
C ARG A 71 -14.75 -8.46 5.65
N CYS A 72 -13.54 -8.62 6.17
CA CYS A 72 -13.27 -9.46 7.34
C CYS A 72 -13.80 -8.84 8.65
N VAL A 73 -13.55 -7.54 8.88
CA VAL A 73 -14.16 -6.76 9.98
C VAL A 73 -15.69 -6.76 9.84
N GLU A 74 -16.20 -6.52 8.64
CA GLU A 74 -17.64 -6.55 8.33
C GLU A 74 -18.29 -7.93 8.49
N ALA A 75 -17.51 -9.01 8.47
CA ALA A 75 -17.96 -10.36 8.79
C ALA A 75 -17.93 -10.61 10.31
N ALA A 76 -16.82 -10.28 10.98
CA ALA A 76 -16.69 -10.35 12.44
C ALA A 76 -17.86 -9.66 13.17
N MET A 77 -18.18 -8.41 12.78
CA MET A 77 -19.27 -7.64 13.38
C MET A 77 -20.68 -8.24 13.16
N LYS A 78 -20.87 -9.08 12.12
CA LYS A 78 -22.16 -9.77 11.88
C LYS A 78 -22.31 -11.03 12.71
N THR A 79 -21.21 -11.72 13.00
CA THR A 79 -21.22 -13.00 13.73
C THR A 79 -21.03 -12.83 15.24
N ALA A 80 -20.30 -11.80 15.69
CA ALA A 80 -19.94 -11.57 17.10
C ALA A 80 -20.32 -10.15 17.58
N ALA A 81 -21.57 -9.74 17.34
CA ALA A 81 -22.02 -8.34 17.47
C ALA A 81 -21.87 -7.68 18.86
N GLU A 82 -21.66 -8.45 19.93
CA GLU A 82 -21.48 -7.95 21.31
C GLU A 82 -20.11 -8.29 21.93
N GLU A 83 -19.29 -9.13 21.28
CA GLU A 83 -17.96 -9.48 21.77
C GLU A 83 -16.86 -8.68 21.03
N ALA A 84 -15.71 -8.47 21.68
CA ALA A 84 -14.66 -7.54 21.24
C ALA A 84 -14.08 -7.90 19.86
N GLY A 85 -14.65 -7.30 18.81
CA GLY A 85 -14.42 -7.68 17.41
C GLY A 85 -13.14 -7.16 16.78
N LEU A 86 -12.86 -7.73 15.59
CA LEU A 86 -11.82 -7.24 14.69
C LEU A 86 -12.14 -5.80 14.25
N HIS A 87 -11.11 -4.97 14.15
CA HIS A 87 -11.20 -3.62 13.62
C HIS A 87 -9.94 -3.26 12.85
N HIS A 88 -10.00 -2.23 12.01
CA HIS A 88 -8.82 -1.64 11.39
C HIS A 88 -8.27 -0.52 12.30
N SER A 89 -6.95 -0.46 12.50
CA SER A 89 -6.30 0.71 13.07
C SER A 89 -6.46 1.90 12.12
N SER A 90 -6.97 3.01 12.64
CA SER A 90 -7.19 4.26 11.90
C SER A 90 -6.02 5.24 12.03
N GLU A 91 -4.95 4.82 12.69
CA GLU A 91 -3.73 5.59 12.86
C GLU A 91 -3.19 6.04 11.51
N ASP A 92 -2.82 7.31 11.43
CA ASP A 92 -2.01 7.86 10.35
C ASP A 92 -0.62 8.18 10.88
N VAL A 93 0.39 8.00 10.04
CA VAL A 93 1.79 8.19 10.40
C VAL A 93 2.24 9.64 10.23
N MET A 94 1.48 10.47 9.49
CA MET A 94 1.85 11.88 9.29
C MET A 94 1.94 12.69 10.59
N PRO A 95 1.01 12.61 11.57
CA PRO A 95 1.16 13.34 12.83
C PRO A 95 2.49 13.02 13.53
N VAL A 96 2.87 11.74 13.59
CA VAL A 96 4.15 11.31 14.19
C VAL A 96 5.35 11.82 13.39
N LEU A 97 5.30 11.80 12.06
CA LEU A 97 6.32 12.37 11.17
C LEU A 97 6.34 13.90 11.13
N MET A 98 5.30 14.57 11.64
CA MET A 98 5.13 16.03 11.69
C MET A 98 5.60 16.58 13.04
N GLU A 99 5.23 15.94 14.14
CA GLU A 99 5.72 16.27 15.49
C GLU A 99 7.22 16.04 15.60
N ASN A 100 7.70 14.91 15.07
CA ASN A 100 9.13 14.60 15.01
C ASN A 100 9.84 15.19 13.77
N ALA A 101 9.20 16.08 13.00
CA ALA A 101 9.77 16.62 11.75
C ALA A 101 11.08 17.40 11.92
N ARG A 102 11.40 17.86 13.14
CA ARG A 102 12.69 18.50 13.49
C ARG A 102 13.83 17.51 13.76
N GLN A 103 13.53 16.22 13.73
CA GLN A 103 14.51 15.13 13.81
C GLN A 103 14.45 14.32 12.50
N ILE A 104 13.24 13.97 12.04
CA ILE A 104 12.99 13.32 10.75
C ILE A 104 12.98 14.35 9.60
N THR A 105 13.99 15.23 9.60
CA THR A 105 14.29 16.16 8.50
C THR A 105 15.06 15.44 7.38
N SER A 106 15.20 16.09 6.23
CA SER A 106 16.22 15.74 5.23
C SER A 106 17.64 15.65 5.80
N GLU A 107 17.88 16.24 6.96
CA GLU A 107 19.12 16.15 7.75
C GLU A 107 19.46 14.71 8.16
N ILE A 108 18.50 13.88 8.61
CA ILE A 108 18.78 12.45 8.92
C ILE A 108 19.14 11.68 7.65
N ILE A 109 18.41 11.87 6.54
CA ILE A 109 18.72 11.19 5.28
C ILE A 109 20.08 11.64 4.74
N LYS A 110 20.42 12.92 4.89
CA LYS A 110 21.73 13.48 4.52
C LYS A 110 22.86 13.08 5.48
N GLU A 111 22.58 12.83 6.76
CA GLU A 111 23.54 12.29 7.72
C GLU A 111 23.83 10.80 7.42
N LYS A 112 22.79 10.02 7.13
CA LYS A 112 22.89 8.59 6.83
C LYS A 112 23.44 8.26 5.45
N LEU A 113 23.11 9.04 4.41
CA LEU A 113 23.52 8.77 3.02
C LEU A 113 24.53 9.79 2.46
N GLY A 114 24.82 10.88 3.16
CA GLY A 114 25.58 12.03 2.64
C GLY A 114 24.81 12.92 1.65
N ARG A 115 23.64 12.47 1.16
CA ARG A 115 22.83 13.08 0.08
C ARG A 115 21.34 12.75 0.26
N SER A 116 20.49 13.30 -0.61
CA SER A 116 19.08 12.91 -0.75
C SER A 116 18.93 11.46 -1.22
N LEU A 117 17.77 10.84 -0.95
CA LEU A 117 17.35 9.57 -1.55
C LEU A 117 16.76 9.83 -2.95
N HIS A 118 17.30 9.17 -3.98
CA HIS A 118 16.81 9.26 -5.35
C HIS A 118 15.98 8.04 -5.74
N VAL A 119 14.73 8.26 -6.19
CA VAL A 119 13.74 7.20 -6.42
C VAL A 119 13.32 7.15 -7.88
N ARG A 120 13.46 6.00 -8.53
CA ARG A 120 12.89 5.73 -9.85
C ARG A 120 11.53 5.05 -9.68
N HIS A 121 10.44 5.76 -10.00
CA HIS A 121 9.13 5.12 -10.18
C HIS A 121 9.08 4.30 -11.46
N LEU A 122 8.49 3.11 -11.42
CA LEU A 122 8.15 2.33 -12.62
C LEU A 122 6.77 1.67 -12.48
N ASP A 123 5.86 2.09 -13.34
CA ASP A 123 4.63 1.35 -13.64
C ASP A 123 4.97 0.06 -14.41
N ALA A 124 4.59 -1.09 -13.86
CA ALA A 124 4.75 -2.41 -14.48
C ALA A 124 3.42 -3.01 -15.03
N GLY A 125 2.31 -2.30 -14.86
CA GLY A 125 0.94 -2.74 -15.19
C GLY A 125 -0.08 -2.26 -14.16
N SER A 126 -0.10 -0.96 -13.88
CA SER A 126 -0.96 -0.31 -12.90
C SER A 126 -2.31 0.11 -13.49
N CYS A 127 -3.28 0.29 -12.61
CA CYS A 127 -4.55 0.96 -12.92
C CYS A 127 -4.49 2.48 -12.64
N ASN A 128 -3.28 3.06 -12.54
CA ASN A 128 -2.96 4.42 -12.10
C ASN A 128 -3.29 4.74 -10.64
N ALA A 129 -4.01 3.88 -9.90
CA ALA A 129 -4.48 4.21 -8.55
C ALA A 129 -3.34 4.43 -7.53
N CYS A 130 -2.27 3.63 -7.58
CA CYS A 130 -1.12 3.83 -6.70
C CYS A 130 -0.27 5.04 -7.14
N ASP A 131 -0.33 5.38 -8.42
CA ASP A 131 0.46 6.41 -9.09
C ASP A 131 -0.14 7.81 -8.85
N PHE A 132 -1.47 7.90 -8.74
CA PHE A 132 -2.17 9.09 -8.22
C PHE A 132 -1.84 9.37 -6.75
N GLU A 133 -1.84 8.37 -5.87
CA GLU A 133 -1.44 8.54 -4.46
C GLU A 133 0.07 8.86 -4.32
N MET A 134 0.91 8.28 -5.18
CA MET A 134 2.32 8.67 -5.28
C MET A 134 2.45 10.15 -5.69
N GLY A 135 1.70 10.59 -6.69
CA GLY A 135 1.64 12.00 -7.09
C GLY A 135 1.12 12.94 -5.99
N ALA A 136 0.26 12.44 -5.10
CA ALA A 136 -0.21 13.19 -3.94
C ALA A 136 0.91 13.45 -2.90
N MET A 137 1.94 12.61 -2.79
CA MET A 137 3.06 12.83 -1.85
C MET A 137 3.80 14.15 -2.08
N SER A 138 3.81 14.67 -3.32
CA SER A 138 4.45 15.94 -3.68
C SER A 138 3.56 17.18 -3.45
N ASN A 139 2.37 17.03 -2.86
CA ASN A 139 1.49 18.15 -2.52
C ASN A 139 1.90 18.82 -1.17
N PRO A 140 1.43 20.04 -0.86
CA PRO A 140 1.82 20.76 0.37
C PRO A 140 1.33 20.16 1.70
N VAL A 141 0.52 19.10 1.69
CA VAL A 141 0.07 18.39 2.91
C VAL A 141 1.08 17.32 3.31
N TYR A 142 1.69 16.65 2.33
CA TYR A 142 2.64 15.57 2.53
C TYR A 142 4.10 16.02 2.37
N ASP A 143 4.36 16.91 1.41
CA ASP A 143 5.66 17.56 1.13
C ASP A 143 6.86 16.61 1.20
N LEU A 144 6.86 15.60 0.31
CA LEU A 144 7.91 14.59 0.20
C LEU A 144 9.34 15.17 0.16
N HIS A 145 9.52 16.32 -0.48
CA HIS A 145 10.85 16.90 -0.71
C HIS A 145 11.51 17.45 0.55
N ARG A 146 10.74 17.85 1.58
CA ARG A 146 11.30 18.28 2.88
C ARG A 146 12.11 17.18 3.57
N PHE A 147 11.76 15.92 3.31
CA PHE A 147 12.42 14.73 3.83
C PHE A 147 13.70 14.39 3.05
N GLY A 148 14.02 15.09 1.97
CA GLY A 148 15.21 14.80 1.15
C GLY A 148 15.00 13.59 0.24
N VAL A 149 13.78 13.38 -0.24
CA VAL A 149 13.43 12.34 -1.22
C VAL A 149 13.02 13.00 -2.53
N HIS A 150 13.57 12.52 -3.65
CA HIS A 150 13.27 13.03 -5.00
C HIS A 150 12.94 11.88 -5.97
N PHE A 151 12.13 12.18 -6.98
CA PHE A 151 11.79 11.24 -8.05
C PHE A 151 12.58 11.55 -9.33
N ASP A 152 13.27 10.54 -9.84
CA ASP A 152 14.13 10.63 -11.02
C ASP A 152 13.50 9.98 -12.26
N ALA A 153 13.77 10.58 -13.42
CA ALA A 153 13.38 10.03 -14.72
C ALA A 153 14.30 8.88 -15.18
N SER A 154 15.53 8.81 -14.66
CA SER A 154 16.57 7.87 -15.08
C SER A 154 16.87 6.86 -13.96
N PRO A 155 16.79 5.53 -14.21
CA PRO A 155 17.22 4.54 -13.22
C PRO A 155 18.71 4.68 -12.87
N ARG A 156 19.55 5.19 -13.79
CA ARG A 156 21.00 5.34 -13.58
C ARG A 156 21.38 6.35 -12.48
N HIS A 157 20.43 7.15 -11.99
CA HIS A 157 20.64 8.13 -10.93
C HIS A 157 19.89 7.76 -9.64
N ALA A 158 19.12 6.66 -9.64
CA ALA A 158 18.24 6.29 -8.54
C ALA A 158 18.86 5.20 -7.66
N ASP A 159 18.67 5.35 -6.36
CA ASP A 159 19.06 4.38 -5.33
C ASP A 159 17.93 3.37 -5.05
N LEU A 160 16.67 3.78 -5.29
CA LEU A 160 15.47 2.99 -5.03
C LEU A 160 14.58 2.85 -6.28
N LEU A 161 14.16 1.63 -6.61
CA LEU A 161 13.14 1.35 -7.63
C LEU A 161 11.77 1.19 -6.98
N MET A 162 10.85 2.13 -7.19
CA MET A 162 9.47 2.06 -6.71
C MET A 162 8.57 1.48 -7.79
N VAL A 163 8.17 0.21 -7.66
CA VAL A 163 7.36 -0.52 -8.65
C VAL A 163 5.88 -0.45 -8.29
N THR A 164 5.03 -0.08 -9.24
CA THR A 164 3.56 -0.08 -9.10
C THR A 164 2.88 -1.03 -10.09
N GLY A 165 1.62 -1.40 -9.79
CA GLY A 165 0.81 -2.29 -10.63
C GLY A 165 1.11 -3.77 -10.47
N VAL A 166 0.43 -4.63 -11.25
CA VAL A 166 0.85 -6.02 -11.42
C VAL A 166 1.84 -6.09 -12.57
N VAL A 167 2.89 -6.91 -12.48
CA VAL A 167 3.85 -7.02 -13.58
C VAL A 167 3.19 -7.72 -14.77
N THR A 168 2.95 -6.97 -15.83
CA THR A 168 2.50 -7.48 -17.12
C THR A 168 3.68 -8.07 -17.90
N ARG A 169 3.45 -9.11 -18.71
CA ARG A 169 4.52 -9.74 -19.51
C ARG A 169 5.19 -8.77 -20.49
N ASN A 170 4.46 -7.74 -20.94
CA ASN A 170 4.99 -6.68 -21.81
C ASN A 170 5.94 -5.72 -21.09
N LEU A 171 5.86 -5.61 -19.76
CA LEU A 171 6.70 -4.71 -18.95
C LEU A 171 7.71 -5.47 -18.08
N GLU A 172 7.71 -6.81 -18.07
CA GLU A 172 8.70 -7.64 -17.37
C GLU A 172 10.14 -7.28 -17.79
N GLU A 173 10.39 -7.18 -19.09
CA GLU A 173 11.72 -6.82 -19.63
C GLU A 173 12.12 -5.38 -19.27
N ALA A 174 11.15 -4.46 -19.26
CA ALA A 174 11.37 -3.06 -18.88
C ALA A 174 11.70 -2.93 -17.38
N LEU A 175 11.05 -3.72 -16.52
CA LEU A 175 11.32 -3.82 -15.10
C LEU A 175 12.73 -4.38 -14.84
N ARG A 176 13.05 -5.51 -15.46
CA ARG A 176 14.37 -6.15 -15.37
C ARG A 176 15.49 -5.20 -15.81
N LYS A 177 15.38 -4.59 -16.99
CA LYS A 177 16.35 -3.62 -17.51
C LYS A 177 16.45 -2.34 -16.69
N SER A 178 15.37 -1.88 -16.06
CA SER A 178 15.41 -0.71 -15.19
C SER A 178 16.21 -1.00 -13.91
N TYR A 179 16.00 -2.16 -13.30
CA TYR A 179 16.78 -2.61 -12.14
C TYR A 179 18.26 -2.86 -12.48
N GLU A 180 18.54 -3.52 -13.61
CA GLU A 180 19.91 -3.74 -14.09
C GLU A 180 20.67 -2.44 -14.41
N ALA A 181 19.95 -1.37 -14.78
CA ALA A 181 20.53 -0.07 -15.11
C ALA A 181 20.77 0.85 -13.90
N MET A 182 20.37 0.46 -12.70
CA MET A 182 20.63 1.22 -11.47
C MET A 182 22.02 0.93 -10.89
N PRO A 183 22.73 1.94 -10.34
CA PRO A 183 24.00 1.75 -9.63
C PRO A 183 23.83 0.88 -8.38
N GLU A 184 24.95 0.48 -7.77
CA GLU A 184 24.98 -0.12 -6.42
C GLU A 184 25.48 0.92 -5.38
N PRO A 185 25.03 0.83 -4.11
CA PRO A 185 23.98 -0.08 -3.62
C PRO A 185 22.58 0.37 -4.06
N LYS A 186 21.70 -0.58 -4.38
CA LYS A 186 20.29 -0.32 -4.68
C LYS A 186 19.29 -1.08 -3.81
N LEU A 187 18.05 -0.60 -3.87
CA LEU A 187 16.85 -1.18 -3.27
C LEU A 187 15.69 -1.25 -4.28
N VAL A 188 14.73 -2.12 -4.01
CA VAL A 188 13.43 -2.17 -4.69
C VAL A 188 12.29 -2.16 -3.68
N LEU A 189 11.29 -1.30 -3.92
CA LEU A 189 10.07 -1.19 -3.13
C LEU A 189 8.86 -1.52 -4.02
N ALA A 190 8.08 -2.52 -3.62
CA ALA A 190 6.83 -2.90 -4.28
C ALA A 190 5.64 -2.16 -3.65
N CYS A 191 5.01 -1.26 -4.40
CA CYS A 191 3.92 -0.40 -3.94
C CYS A 191 2.54 -0.91 -4.37
N GLY A 192 1.67 -1.12 -3.39
CA GLY A 192 0.33 -1.68 -3.55
C GLY A 192 0.30 -3.20 -3.58
N ALA A 193 -0.83 -3.79 -3.18
CA ALA A 193 -1.05 -5.25 -3.15
C ALA A 193 -0.84 -5.93 -4.52
N CYS A 194 -1.03 -5.18 -5.61
CA CYS A 194 -0.72 -5.62 -6.97
C CYS A 194 0.78 -5.91 -7.14
N ALA A 195 1.66 -4.98 -6.79
CA ALA A 195 3.11 -5.18 -6.89
C ALA A 195 3.62 -6.11 -5.78
N ALA A 196 3.07 -5.97 -4.58
CA ALA A 196 3.52 -6.69 -3.39
C ALA A 196 3.11 -8.17 -3.37
N GLY A 197 1.96 -8.53 -3.95
CA GLY A 197 1.44 -9.91 -3.90
C GLY A 197 0.75 -10.41 -5.17
N GLY A 198 0.38 -9.55 -6.12
CA GLY A 198 -0.21 -9.94 -7.43
C GLY A 198 -1.63 -10.52 -7.39
N ASN A 199 -2.11 -10.99 -6.24
CA ASN A 199 -3.34 -11.76 -6.07
C ASN A 199 -4.64 -11.03 -6.51
N THR A 200 -4.63 -9.71 -6.70
CA THR A 200 -5.77 -8.95 -7.23
C THR A 200 -6.14 -9.35 -8.67
N TYR A 201 -5.15 -9.76 -9.47
CA TYR A 201 -5.32 -10.24 -10.85
C TYR A 201 -4.80 -11.66 -11.08
N GLY A 202 -3.93 -12.16 -10.19
CA GLY A 202 -3.32 -13.48 -10.29
C GLY A 202 -2.26 -13.58 -11.40
N GLU A 203 -1.93 -14.81 -11.78
CA GLU A 203 -1.14 -15.11 -12.98
C GLU A 203 -2.06 -15.36 -14.17
N SER A 204 -1.64 -14.91 -15.36
CA SER A 204 -2.39 -15.13 -16.59
C SER A 204 -1.49 -15.16 -17.83
N TYR A 205 -2.08 -15.29 -19.02
CA TYR A 205 -1.36 -15.13 -20.27
C TYR A 205 -0.77 -13.71 -20.43
N ALA A 206 -1.32 -12.69 -19.75
CA ALA A 206 -0.88 -11.29 -19.82
C ALA A 206 -0.09 -10.82 -18.58
N VAL A 207 -0.24 -11.48 -17.43
CA VAL A 207 0.28 -11.04 -16.12
C VAL A 207 1.19 -12.09 -15.49
N VAL A 208 2.37 -11.65 -15.04
CA VAL A 208 3.36 -12.42 -14.27
C VAL A 208 3.01 -12.42 -12.77
N GLY A 209 2.45 -11.31 -12.28
CA GLY A 209 1.93 -11.16 -10.92
C GLY A 209 2.69 -10.12 -10.11
N ALA A 210 3.22 -10.52 -8.95
CA ALA A 210 4.00 -9.66 -8.06
C ALA A 210 5.39 -9.33 -8.62
N ALA A 211 5.98 -8.22 -8.15
CA ALA A 211 7.28 -7.73 -8.60
C ALA A 211 8.46 -8.64 -8.19
N ASP A 212 8.34 -9.35 -7.06
CA ASP A 212 9.38 -10.24 -6.51
C ASP A 212 9.65 -11.50 -7.35
N LYS A 213 8.83 -11.75 -8.38
CA LYS A 213 9.08 -12.78 -9.39
C LYS A 213 10.08 -12.36 -10.47
N VAL A 214 10.39 -11.07 -10.58
CA VAL A 214 11.13 -10.47 -11.72
C VAL A 214 12.40 -9.79 -11.25
N VAL A 215 12.33 -9.05 -10.15
CA VAL A 215 13.44 -8.35 -9.47
C VAL A 215 13.37 -8.67 -7.98
N PRO A 216 14.50 -8.71 -7.24
CA PRO A 216 14.44 -8.84 -5.79
C PRO A 216 13.73 -7.62 -5.18
N VAL A 217 12.84 -7.83 -4.22
CA VAL A 217 12.09 -6.76 -3.54
C VAL A 217 12.49 -6.72 -2.07
N ASP A 218 13.00 -5.57 -1.64
CA ASP A 218 13.48 -5.31 -0.27
C ASP A 218 12.36 -4.79 0.65
N LEU A 219 11.47 -3.93 0.14
CA LEU A 219 10.34 -3.36 0.90
C LEU A 219 9.00 -3.55 0.19
N TYR A 220 7.93 -3.73 0.99
CA TYR A 220 6.56 -3.93 0.50
C TYR A 220 5.61 -2.92 1.15
N VAL A 221 4.87 -2.15 0.35
CA VAL A 221 3.86 -1.20 0.84
C VAL A 221 2.45 -1.72 0.51
N PRO A 222 1.74 -2.33 1.48
CA PRO A 222 0.44 -2.95 1.23
C PRO A 222 -0.66 -1.89 1.02
N GLY A 223 -1.71 -2.27 0.28
CA GLY A 223 -2.90 -1.42 0.05
C GLY A 223 -3.37 -1.40 -1.40
N CYS A 224 -4.54 -0.80 -1.65
CA CYS A 224 -5.17 -0.76 -2.98
C CYS A 224 -6.03 0.51 -3.20
N PRO A 225 -5.42 1.70 -3.32
CA PRO A 225 -3.98 1.99 -3.20
C PRO A 225 -3.53 2.10 -1.71
N PRO A 226 -2.21 2.09 -1.43
CA PRO A 226 -1.69 2.52 -0.14
C PRO A 226 -1.90 4.03 0.09
N ARG A 227 -1.88 4.48 1.34
CA ARG A 227 -1.92 5.92 1.66
C ARG A 227 -0.58 6.60 1.31
N PRO A 228 -0.55 7.87 0.88
CA PRO A 228 0.69 8.60 0.63
C PRO A 228 1.60 8.64 1.88
N SER A 229 1.00 8.73 3.07
CA SER A 229 1.71 8.69 4.35
C SER A 229 2.43 7.36 4.62
N ALA A 230 1.79 6.24 4.27
CA ALA A 230 2.39 4.90 4.37
C ALA A 230 3.50 4.71 3.33
N MET A 231 3.38 5.31 2.13
CA MET A 231 4.45 5.36 1.15
C MET A 231 5.65 6.17 1.68
N ILE A 232 5.42 7.36 2.27
CA ILE A 232 6.48 8.19 2.88
C ILE A 232 7.21 7.44 3.98
N ALA A 233 6.49 6.80 4.92
CA ALA A 233 7.11 6.00 5.98
C ALA A 233 7.98 4.85 5.41
N ALA A 234 7.56 4.21 4.32
CA ALA A 234 8.35 3.18 3.65
C ALA A 234 9.56 3.75 2.87
N LEU A 235 9.48 4.97 2.31
CA LEU A 235 10.61 5.66 1.68
C LEU A 235 11.66 6.09 2.73
N LEU A 236 11.22 6.54 3.90
CA LEU A 236 12.10 6.83 5.05
C LEU A 236 12.80 5.55 5.57
N ALA A 237 12.05 4.44 5.69
CA ALA A 237 12.63 3.15 6.06
C ALA A 237 13.61 2.60 5.00
N ALA A 238 13.33 2.83 3.71
CA ALA A 238 14.24 2.48 2.62
C ALA A 238 15.55 3.29 2.68
N ALA A 239 15.50 4.59 3.03
CA ALA A 239 16.72 5.37 3.24
C ALA A 239 17.55 4.84 4.42
N ASP A 240 16.91 4.31 5.46
CA ASP A 240 17.59 3.67 6.59
C ASP A 240 18.30 2.38 6.14
N MET A 241 17.55 1.46 5.53
CA MET A 241 18.06 0.19 4.98
C MET A 241 19.12 0.37 3.88
N LEU A 242 19.16 1.52 3.20
CA LEU A 242 20.21 1.87 2.24
C LEU A 242 21.50 2.29 2.96
N SER A 243 21.40 2.97 4.10
CA SER A 243 22.56 3.38 4.89
C SER A 243 23.28 2.20 5.54
N GLU A 244 22.57 1.10 5.83
CA GLU A 244 23.16 -0.18 6.25
C GLU A 244 23.89 -0.93 5.11
N ARG A 245 23.83 -0.45 3.85
CA ARG A 245 24.47 -1.04 2.66
C ARG A 245 25.66 -0.23 2.12
N LEU A 246 26.04 0.88 2.77
CA LEU A 246 27.12 1.79 2.36
C LEU A 246 28.43 1.53 3.12
#